data_AF-A0A936ZVB8-F1
#
_entry.id   AF-A0A936ZVB8-F1
#
_cell.length_a   1.000
_cell.length_b   1.000
_cell.length_c   1.000
_cell.angle_alpha   90.00
_cell.angle_beta   90.00
_cell.angle_gamma   90.00
#
_symmetry.space_group_name_H-M   'P 1'
#
loop_
_entity.id
_entity.type
_entity.pdbx_description
1 polymer ?
#
loop_
_entity_poly.entity_id
_entity_poly.type
_entity_poly.pdbx_seq_one_letter_code
_entity_poly.pdbx_strand_id
1 'polypeptide(L)'
;MPVAASPDRCLLVDGQHVSPSSSTFQDALRNSYLADARPRCLCTPAAPAMYVAHLGDTFVLKRMPGTGSQHASWCRSSREARNDAESEKAHGVSIDPATSRTQLHLAFALHAPSNRSRSTRDHAAANTAEAGHRARMSLHELLVFLWERAELTHWHPSFAGRRNWAVVRARLLGVARTLWLGDLPLSARLLVPETFKRNSWEQIRKRRDSWLQGLQASSGARHLLLAELKTATIEAHACWLTMRHMPEMRLRADPRSDGVWRGPTEEVEATAPRAHRVVLAIASDCRSAVPQIHRAAAICCDVNWLPRPHVLSTQEFTPDSTSTPRLPKNRTFTQGRCADHS
;
A
#
# COMPACT_ATOMS: atom_id res chain seq x y z
N MET A 1 32.34 -13.98 -13.17
CA MET A 1 30.92 -13.53 -13.10
C MET A 1 30.50 -13.61 -11.64
N PRO A 2 30.40 -12.50 -10.89
CA PRO A 2 30.02 -12.57 -9.49
C PRO A 2 28.54 -12.98 -9.40
N VAL A 3 28.28 -14.07 -8.69
CA VAL A 3 26.94 -14.57 -8.40
C VAL A 3 26.20 -13.48 -7.62
N ALA A 4 25.10 -12.96 -8.17
CA ALA A 4 24.25 -12.01 -7.47
C ALA A 4 23.84 -12.61 -6.11
N ALA A 5 24.29 -11.99 -5.02
CA ALA A 5 24.06 -12.49 -3.67
C ALA A 5 22.54 -12.56 -3.41
N SER A 6 22.03 -13.77 -3.23
CA SER A 6 20.64 -14.03 -2.86
C SER A 6 20.42 -13.55 -1.41
N PRO A 7 19.36 -12.78 -1.08
CA PRO A 7 19.07 -12.28 0.27
C PRO A 7 19.11 -13.32 1.40
N ASP A 8 18.88 -14.60 1.08
CA ASP A 8 18.91 -15.72 2.03
C ASP A 8 20.31 -16.28 2.27
N ARG A 9 21.30 -15.85 1.49
CA ARG A 9 22.71 -16.27 1.58
C ARG A 9 23.59 -15.22 2.26
N CYS A 10 22.96 -14.25 2.92
CA CYS A 10 23.65 -13.03 3.35
C CYS A 10 24.20 -13.07 4.78
N LEU A 11 24.50 -14.25 5.35
CA LEU A 11 25.10 -14.32 6.68
C LEU A 11 26.38 -15.16 6.64
N LEU A 12 27.44 -14.59 7.20
CA LEU A 12 28.65 -15.31 7.52
C LEU A 12 28.67 -15.53 9.04
N VAL A 13 28.59 -16.78 9.46
CA VAL A 13 28.69 -17.21 10.86
C VAL A 13 29.91 -18.11 10.95
N ASP A 14 30.90 -17.72 11.74
CA ASP A 14 32.15 -18.46 11.93
C ASP A 14 32.83 -18.89 10.61
N GLY A 15 32.82 -17.98 9.62
CA GLY A 15 33.41 -18.20 8.29
C GLY A 15 32.55 -19.03 7.33
N GLN A 16 31.39 -19.53 7.76
CA GLN A 16 30.47 -20.29 6.92
C GLN A 16 29.28 -19.45 6.46
N HIS A 17 28.88 -19.65 5.21
CA HIS A 17 27.64 -19.09 4.69
C HIS A 17 26.44 -19.84 5.27
N VAL A 18 25.67 -19.16 6.10
CA VAL A 18 24.50 -19.76 6.74
C VAL A 18 23.24 -19.06 6.26
N SER A 19 22.23 -19.85 5.88
CA SER A 19 20.92 -19.33 5.53
C SER A 19 19.98 -19.31 6.74
N PRO A 20 19.22 -18.23 6.99
CA PRO A 20 18.17 -18.21 8.02
C PRO A 20 17.10 -19.29 7.86
N SER A 21 16.91 -19.82 6.65
CA SER A 21 15.97 -20.91 6.36
C SER A 21 16.56 -22.32 6.51
N SER A 22 17.85 -22.42 6.87
CA SER A 22 18.50 -23.70 7.12
C SER A 22 18.05 -24.31 8.46
N SER A 23 17.89 -25.63 8.50
CA SER A 23 17.67 -26.36 9.76
C SER A 23 18.84 -26.21 10.74
N THR A 24 20.06 -25.97 10.22
CA THR A 24 21.29 -25.78 11.01
C THR A 24 21.47 -24.35 11.53
N PHE A 25 20.54 -23.43 11.24
CA PHE A 25 20.72 -22.01 11.54
C PHE A 25 20.81 -21.74 13.06
N GLN A 26 19.96 -22.38 13.87
CA GLN A 26 19.99 -22.21 15.32
C GLN A 26 21.28 -22.72 15.95
N ASP A 27 21.80 -23.86 15.48
CA ASP A 27 23.06 -24.41 15.98
C ASP A 27 24.25 -23.51 15.62
N ALA A 28 24.26 -22.95 14.40
CA ALA A 28 25.27 -21.99 14.00
C ALA A 28 25.25 -20.72 14.87
N LEU A 29 24.06 -20.18 15.17
CA LEU A 29 23.93 -19.02 16.06
C LEU A 29 24.33 -19.35 17.50
N ARG A 30 23.97 -20.54 18.00
CA ARG A 30 24.36 -21.03 19.32
C ARG A 30 25.87 -21.09 19.44
N ASN A 31 26.56 -21.71 18.47
CA ASN A 31 28.02 -21.83 18.48
C ASN A 31 28.69 -20.46 18.44
N SER A 32 28.20 -19.55 17.58
CA SER A 32 28.73 -18.20 17.48
C SER A 32 28.51 -17.39 18.77
N TYR A 33 27.37 -17.57 19.44
CA TYR A 33 27.11 -16.98 20.76
C TYR A 33 28.07 -17.49 21.83
N LEU A 34 28.27 -18.81 21.90
CA LEU A 34 29.17 -19.45 22.87
C LEU A 34 30.64 -19.07 22.63
N ALA A 35 31.03 -18.87 21.38
CA ALA A 35 32.37 -18.43 21.01
C ALA A 35 32.58 -16.90 21.11
N ASP A 36 31.56 -16.14 21.52
CA ASP A 36 31.49 -14.67 21.44
C ASP A 36 31.90 -14.11 20.04
N ALA A 37 31.67 -14.91 19.00
CA ALA A 37 31.95 -14.52 17.64
C ALA A 37 30.86 -13.55 17.13
N ARG A 38 31.22 -12.72 16.15
CA ARG A 38 30.32 -11.74 15.54
C ARG A 38 29.97 -12.19 14.12
N PRO A 39 28.75 -12.68 13.89
CA PRO A 39 28.28 -12.91 12.53
C PRO A 39 28.36 -11.64 11.68
N ARG A 40 28.50 -11.80 10.37
CA ARG A 40 28.56 -10.69 9.40
C ARG A 40 27.39 -10.77 8.44
N CYS A 41 26.78 -9.62 8.13
CA CYS A 41 25.71 -9.55 7.15
C CYS A 41 26.26 -9.22 5.76
N LEU A 42 26.23 -10.16 4.84
CA LEU A 42 26.70 -10.03 3.45
C LEU A 42 25.67 -9.35 2.54
N CYS A 43 24.85 -8.44 3.09
CA CYS A 43 23.92 -7.62 2.30
C CYS A 43 24.65 -6.48 1.56
N THR A 44 25.83 -6.09 2.02
CA THR A 44 26.75 -5.15 1.38
C THR A 44 28.17 -5.72 1.41
N PRO A 45 29.08 -5.27 0.52
CA PRO A 45 30.48 -5.69 0.55
C PRO A 45 31.20 -5.35 1.86
N ALA A 46 30.73 -4.31 2.57
CA ALA A 46 31.25 -3.92 3.88
C ALA A 46 30.97 -4.96 4.99
N ALA A 47 30.06 -5.91 4.74
CA ALA A 47 29.75 -7.01 5.63
C ALA A 47 29.53 -6.59 7.11
N PRO A 48 28.59 -5.66 7.39
CA PRO A 48 28.41 -5.11 8.73
C PRO A 48 28.24 -6.20 9.80
N ALA A 49 28.87 -5.96 10.94
CA ALA A 49 28.84 -6.86 12.08
C ALA A 49 27.42 -7.00 12.64
N MET A 50 27.14 -8.17 13.19
CA MET A 50 25.91 -8.51 13.91
C MET A 50 26.28 -9.16 15.25
N TYR A 51 25.31 -9.26 16.15
CA TYR A 51 25.47 -9.97 17.42
C TYR A 51 24.35 -11.00 17.59
N VAL A 52 24.63 -12.04 18.36
CA VAL A 52 23.64 -13.05 18.72
C VAL A 52 23.13 -12.74 20.13
N ALA A 53 21.81 -12.70 20.30
CA ALA A 53 21.15 -12.61 21.59
C ALA A 53 20.55 -13.97 21.95
N HIS A 54 20.69 -14.38 23.20
CA HIS A 54 20.00 -15.55 23.75
C HIS A 54 18.66 -15.10 24.35
N LEU A 55 17.55 -15.67 23.87
CA LEU A 55 16.20 -15.34 24.32
C LEU A 55 15.40 -16.62 24.59
N GLY A 56 15.22 -16.95 25.87
CA GLY A 56 14.67 -18.24 26.27
C GLY A 56 15.57 -19.38 25.76
N ASP A 57 15.01 -20.32 25.02
CA ASP A 57 15.74 -21.45 24.44
C ASP A 57 16.25 -21.20 23.00
N THR A 58 16.13 -19.96 22.51
CA THR A 58 16.44 -19.63 21.10
C THR A 58 17.54 -18.60 20.98
N PHE A 59 18.30 -18.69 19.89
CA PHE A 59 19.34 -17.73 19.54
C PHE A 59 18.82 -16.82 18.42
N VAL A 60 18.83 -15.53 18.68
CA VAL A 60 18.28 -14.50 17.78
C VAL A 60 19.42 -13.63 17.29
N LEU A 61 19.62 -13.60 15.97
CA LEU A 61 20.57 -12.72 15.34
C LEU A 61 20.04 -11.28 15.28
N LYS A 62 20.83 -10.31 15.73
CA LYS A 62 20.48 -8.89 15.76
C LYS A 62 21.59 -8.04 15.13
N ARG A 63 21.19 -6.94 14.48
CA ARG A 63 22.14 -5.95 13.96
C ARG A 63 22.87 -5.25 15.10
N MET A 64 24.09 -4.76 14.86
CA MET A 64 24.74 -3.89 15.83
C MET A 64 23.93 -2.59 16.06
N PRO A 65 23.93 -2.04 17.29
CA PRO A 65 23.32 -0.74 17.55
C PRO A 65 23.92 0.34 16.63
N GLY A 66 23.09 1.24 16.11
CA GLY A 66 23.53 2.33 15.21
C GLY A 66 23.96 1.93 13.80
N THR A 67 23.98 0.64 13.42
CA THR A 67 24.51 0.21 12.10
C THR A 67 23.44 0.01 11.01
N GLY A 68 22.19 0.45 11.21
CA GLY A 68 21.12 0.24 10.23
C GLY A 68 21.47 0.79 8.83
N SER A 69 22.02 2.00 8.75
CA SER A 69 22.45 2.63 7.50
C SER A 69 23.60 1.91 6.78
N GLN A 70 24.30 0.99 7.45
CA GLN A 70 25.42 0.22 6.87
C GLN A 70 24.95 -1.03 6.11
N HIS A 71 23.68 -1.39 6.26
CA HIS A 71 23.06 -2.49 5.53
C HIS A 71 22.38 -1.98 4.24
N ALA A 72 22.27 -2.85 3.24
CA ALA A 72 21.56 -2.50 2.00
C ALA A 72 20.08 -2.17 2.29
N SER A 73 19.48 -1.27 1.51
CA SER A 73 18.09 -0.80 1.71
C SER A 73 17.04 -1.93 1.73
N TRP A 74 17.34 -3.07 1.10
CA TRP A 74 16.49 -4.26 1.10
C TRP A 74 16.74 -5.23 2.27
N CYS A 75 17.82 -5.06 3.04
CA CYS A 75 18.17 -5.92 4.17
C CYS A 75 17.22 -5.68 5.35
N ARG A 76 16.74 -6.74 6.01
CA ARG A 76 15.91 -6.62 7.23
C ARG A 76 16.60 -5.81 8.33
N SER A 77 17.93 -5.87 8.39
CA SER A 77 18.75 -5.15 9.36
C SER A 77 18.96 -3.67 9.03
N SER A 78 18.56 -3.19 7.83
CA SER A 78 18.76 -1.78 7.45
C SER A 78 17.70 -0.85 8.02
N ARG A 79 16.48 -1.35 8.21
CA ARG A 79 15.41 -0.60 8.86
C ARG A 79 15.68 -0.57 10.36
N GLU A 80 15.64 0.63 10.93
CA GLU A 80 15.55 0.80 12.38
C GLU A 80 14.35 -0.01 12.86
N ALA A 81 14.52 -0.80 13.93
CA ALA A 81 13.39 -1.22 14.73
C ALA A 81 12.83 0.07 15.31
N ARG A 82 11.93 0.72 14.57
CA ARG A 82 11.14 1.83 15.10
C ARG A 82 10.46 1.28 16.35
N ASN A 83 10.31 2.12 17.35
CA ASN A 83 9.44 1.78 18.46
C ASN A 83 8.02 1.74 17.86
N ASP A 84 7.60 0.56 17.38
CA ASP A 84 6.44 0.41 16.49
C ASP A 84 5.20 1.02 17.13
N ALA A 85 5.05 0.90 18.45
CA ALA A 85 3.94 1.47 19.22
C ALA A 85 3.91 3.01 19.23
N GLU A 86 5.07 3.68 19.24
CA GLU A 86 5.17 5.15 19.26
C GLU A 86 5.00 5.72 17.85
N SER A 87 5.59 5.04 16.85
CA SER A 87 5.38 5.36 15.44
C SER A 87 3.93 5.12 15.01
N GLU A 88 3.29 4.03 15.45
CA GLU A 88 1.88 3.73 15.16
C GLU A 88 0.95 4.80 15.75
N LYS A 89 1.18 5.25 16.99
CA LYS A 89 0.42 6.36 17.58
C LYS A 89 0.60 7.67 16.81
N ALA A 90 1.83 7.98 16.39
CA ALA A 90 2.12 9.16 15.58
C ALA A 90 1.46 9.10 14.18
N HIS A 91 1.16 7.90 13.69
CA HIS A 91 0.45 7.67 12.43
C HIS A 91 -1.04 7.36 12.64
N GLY A 92 -1.67 7.73 13.76
CA GLY A 92 -3.11 7.57 13.93
C GLY A 92 -3.58 6.12 14.05
N VAL A 93 -2.74 5.26 14.61
CA VAL A 93 -3.09 3.89 15.00
C VAL A 93 -3.07 3.80 16.53
N SER A 94 -3.94 2.99 17.09
CA SER A 94 -4.01 2.82 18.54
C SER A 94 -4.59 1.49 18.96
N ILE A 95 -4.29 1.06 20.18
CA ILE A 95 -4.92 -0.11 20.79
C ILE A 95 -6.02 0.39 21.72
N ASP A 96 -7.24 -0.12 21.53
CA ASP A 96 -8.34 0.07 22.46
C ASP A 96 -8.07 -0.77 23.72
N PRO A 97 -7.93 -0.17 24.91
CA PRO A 97 -7.62 -0.89 26.14
C PRO A 97 -8.74 -1.84 26.60
N ALA A 98 -10.00 -1.58 26.22
CA ALA A 98 -11.14 -2.41 26.63
C ALA A 98 -11.28 -3.65 25.74
N THR A 99 -11.01 -3.52 24.44
CA THR A 99 -11.22 -4.60 23.47
C THR A 99 -9.94 -5.22 22.94
N SER A 100 -8.78 -4.65 23.27
CA SER A 100 -7.46 -4.98 22.70
C SER A 100 -7.41 -4.92 21.17
N ARG A 101 -8.31 -4.13 20.55
CA ARG A 101 -8.40 -3.98 19.10
C ARG A 101 -7.50 -2.86 18.60
N THR A 102 -6.88 -3.07 17.45
CA THR A 102 -6.10 -2.03 16.74
C THR A 102 -7.04 -1.12 15.96
N GLN A 103 -7.29 0.07 16.50
CA GLN A 103 -8.12 1.13 15.93
C GLN A 103 -7.32 2.06 15.02
N LEU A 104 -7.89 2.36 13.86
CA LEU A 104 -7.38 3.33 12.89
C LEU A 104 -8.15 4.66 12.99
N HIS A 105 -7.42 5.77 12.98
CA HIS A 105 -7.95 7.13 12.97
C HIS A 105 -7.67 7.76 11.63
N LEU A 106 -8.72 7.98 10.84
CA LEU A 106 -8.60 8.49 9.47
C LEU A 106 -8.83 10.00 9.43
N ALA A 107 -8.09 10.69 8.55
CA ALA A 107 -8.24 12.11 8.27
C ALA A 107 -9.38 12.39 7.26
N PHE A 108 -10.13 11.36 6.87
CA PHE A 108 -11.23 11.43 5.91
C PHE A 108 -12.44 10.62 6.37
N ALA A 109 -13.62 11.04 5.93
CA ALA A 109 -14.88 10.40 6.28
C ALA A 109 -15.31 9.35 5.23
N LEU A 110 -15.74 8.19 5.74
CA LEU A 110 -16.36 7.11 4.95
C LEU A 110 -17.89 7.23 4.86
N HIS A 111 -18.40 8.42 5.12
CA HIS A 111 -19.79 8.83 4.90
C HIS A 111 -19.79 10.25 4.36
N ALA A 112 -20.73 10.57 3.46
CA ALA A 112 -20.91 11.92 2.97
C ALA A 112 -21.53 12.79 4.10
N PRO A 113 -21.10 14.05 4.25
CA PRO A 113 -21.73 14.97 5.18
C PRO A 113 -23.20 15.16 4.78
N SER A 114 -24.13 15.01 5.73
CA SER A 114 -25.54 15.27 5.47
C SER A 114 -25.75 16.76 5.21
N ASN A 115 -26.39 17.13 4.10
CA ASN A 115 -26.66 18.52 3.74
C ASN A 115 -27.75 19.21 4.61
N ARG A 116 -28.06 18.67 5.80
CA ARG A 116 -28.92 19.34 6.80
C ARG A 116 -28.00 20.07 7.77
N SER A 117 -28.25 21.38 7.89
CA SER A 117 -27.52 22.40 8.64
C SER A 117 -26.14 22.79 8.10
N ARG A 118 -26.15 23.51 6.97
CA ARG A 118 -25.17 24.59 6.72
C ARG A 118 -25.53 25.78 7.61
N SER A 119 -25.33 25.61 8.92
CA SER A 119 -25.38 26.67 9.93
C SER A 119 -24.16 26.50 10.84
N THR A 120 -23.14 27.32 10.59
CA THR A 120 -22.08 27.71 11.54
C THR A 120 -21.75 26.69 12.64
N ARG A 121 -21.12 25.57 12.25
CA ARG A 121 -20.28 24.73 13.11
C ARG A 121 -19.39 23.80 12.26
N ASP A 122 -18.48 24.41 11.49
CA ASP A 122 -17.42 23.72 10.73
C ASP A 122 -16.34 23.04 11.60
N HIS A 123 -16.67 22.62 12.83
CA HIS A 123 -15.77 21.83 13.69
C HIS A 123 -16.47 20.71 14.49
N ALA A 124 -17.75 20.40 14.24
CA ALA A 124 -18.47 19.41 15.03
C ALA A 124 -19.24 18.40 14.18
N ALA A 125 -18.51 17.51 13.52
CA ALA A 125 -18.98 16.14 13.27
C ALA A 125 -17.81 15.17 13.50
N ALA A 126 -17.18 15.36 14.65
CA ALA A 126 -16.42 14.34 15.34
C ALA A 126 -17.40 13.39 16.02
N ASN A 127 -17.68 12.25 15.39
CA ASN A 127 -17.97 11.03 16.15
C ASN A 127 -16.59 10.38 16.31
N THR A 128 -15.82 10.59 17.38
CA THR A 128 -16.14 10.62 18.80
C THR A 128 -15.21 11.64 19.46
N ALA A 129 -15.76 12.67 20.11
CA ALA A 129 -14.99 13.62 20.89
C ALA A 129 -14.80 13.08 22.31
N GLU A 130 -13.77 12.26 22.50
CA GLU A 130 -13.09 12.05 23.78
C GLU A 130 -11.69 11.49 23.51
N ALA A 131 -10.69 12.06 24.20
CA ALA A 131 -9.23 11.89 24.08
C ALA A 131 -8.52 12.74 22.99
N GLY A 132 -7.59 13.59 23.46
CA GLY A 132 -6.98 14.72 22.75
C GLY A 132 -6.15 14.39 21.50
N HIS A 133 -5.82 15.46 20.76
CA HIS A 133 -4.85 15.56 19.64
C HIS A 133 -4.32 14.23 19.07
N ARG A 134 -5.23 13.38 18.59
CA ARG A 134 -4.85 12.10 18.01
C ARG A 134 -4.46 12.32 16.56
N ALA A 135 -3.24 11.92 16.19
CA ALA A 135 -2.82 11.92 14.80
C ALA A 135 -3.83 11.13 13.94
N ARG A 136 -4.05 11.57 12.69
CA ARG A 136 -5.00 10.97 11.76
C ARG A 136 -4.31 10.68 10.44
N MET A 137 -4.57 9.51 9.86
CA MET A 137 -3.99 9.10 8.58
C MET A 137 -4.70 9.73 7.39
N SER A 138 -3.93 10.35 6.50
CA SER A 138 -4.32 10.61 5.13
C SER A 138 -4.57 9.31 4.34
N LEU A 139 -5.13 9.41 3.14
CA LEU A 139 -5.40 8.22 2.33
C LEU A 139 -4.09 7.58 1.85
N HIS A 140 -3.09 8.41 1.54
CA HIS A 140 -1.77 7.93 1.16
C HIS A 140 -1.05 7.22 2.32
N GLU A 141 -1.08 7.78 3.54
CA GLU A 141 -0.49 7.13 4.72
C GLU A 141 -1.15 5.78 5.02
N LEU A 142 -2.47 5.68 4.88
CA LEU A 142 -3.16 4.40 5.02
C LEU A 142 -2.68 3.37 3.98
N LEU A 143 -2.50 3.78 2.72
CA LEU A 143 -2.00 2.88 1.66
C LEU A 143 -0.58 2.37 1.98
N VAL A 144 0.34 3.26 2.36
CA VAL A 144 1.71 2.87 2.74
C VAL A 144 1.69 1.97 3.96
N PHE A 145 0.92 2.32 4.98
CA PHE A 145 0.78 1.54 6.21
C PHE A 145 0.26 0.12 5.95
N LEU A 146 -0.78 -0.02 5.11
CA LEU A 146 -1.30 -1.34 4.73
C LEU A 146 -0.23 -2.17 4.00
N TRP A 147 0.57 -1.54 3.15
CA TRP A 147 1.66 -2.22 2.44
C TRP A 147 2.74 -2.72 3.41
N GLU A 148 3.11 -1.90 4.38
CA GLU A 148 4.11 -2.22 5.41
C GLU A 148 3.62 -3.32 6.35
N ARG A 149 2.38 -3.19 6.88
CA ARG A 149 1.79 -4.20 7.76
C ARG A 149 1.54 -5.52 7.06
N ALA A 150 1.30 -5.51 5.76
CA ALA A 150 1.20 -6.72 4.94
C ALA A 150 2.58 -7.33 4.60
N GLU A 151 3.67 -6.68 5.04
CA GLU A 151 5.07 -6.98 4.75
C GLU A 151 5.38 -6.99 3.24
N LEU A 152 4.59 -6.27 2.45
CA LEU A 152 4.76 -6.19 0.99
C LEU A 152 5.92 -5.27 0.59
N THR A 153 6.54 -4.60 1.56
CA THR A 153 7.81 -3.88 1.41
C THR A 153 9.04 -4.78 1.45
N HIS A 154 8.89 -6.07 1.78
CA HIS A 154 10.01 -6.99 1.91
C HIS A 154 10.11 -7.91 0.69
N TRP A 155 11.33 -8.23 0.26
CA TRP A 155 11.57 -9.25 -0.76
C TRP A 155 12.32 -10.43 -0.17
N HIS A 156 12.00 -11.63 -0.66
CA HIS A 156 12.71 -12.86 -0.36
C HIS A 156 12.90 -13.63 -1.67
N PRO A 157 14.06 -14.24 -1.95
CA PRO A 157 14.34 -14.99 -3.18
C PRO A 157 13.30 -16.06 -3.47
N SER A 158 12.83 -16.73 -2.41
CA SER A 158 11.76 -17.72 -2.52
C SER A 158 10.45 -17.14 -3.09
N PHE A 159 10.24 -15.83 -3.11
CA PHE A 159 9.05 -15.20 -3.70
C PHE A 159 9.15 -14.99 -5.21
N ALA A 160 10.34 -15.19 -5.82
CA ALA A 160 10.53 -15.08 -7.26
C ALA A 160 9.51 -15.94 -8.03
N GLY A 161 8.76 -15.32 -8.94
CA GLY A 161 7.69 -15.96 -9.71
C GLY A 161 6.44 -16.36 -8.91
N ARG A 162 6.47 -16.27 -7.58
CA ARG A 162 5.37 -16.68 -6.69
C ARG A 162 4.55 -15.52 -6.15
N ARG A 163 5.17 -14.34 -5.99
CA ARG A 163 4.44 -13.14 -5.57
C ARG A 163 3.67 -12.54 -6.74
N ASN A 164 2.37 -12.77 -6.75
CA ASN A 164 1.43 -12.20 -7.68
C ASN A 164 0.30 -11.46 -6.93
N TRP A 165 -0.63 -10.85 -7.67
CA TRP A 165 -1.74 -10.11 -7.07
C TRP A 165 -2.57 -10.93 -6.08
N ALA A 166 -2.74 -12.25 -6.28
CA ALA A 166 -3.49 -13.07 -5.34
C ALA A 166 -2.81 -13.13 -3.96
N VAL A 167 -1.46 -13.17 -3.93
CA VAL A 167 -0.67 -13.11 -2.68
C VAL A 167 -0.76 -11.72 -2.04
N VAL A 168 -0.61 -10.66 -2.85
CA VAL A 168 -0.74 -9.26 -2.41
C VAL A 168 -2.10 -9.05 -1.75
N ARG A 169 -3.17 -9.42 -2.44
CA ARG A 169 -4.55 -9.36 -1.94
C ARG A 169 -4.72 -10.13 -0.64
N ALA A 170 -4.22 -11.38 -0.57
CA ALA A 170 -4.39 -12.21 0.61
C ALA A 170 -3.74 -11.58 1.84
N ARG A 171 -2.53 -11.01 1.69
CA ARG A 171 -1.83 -10.31 2.78
C ARG A 171 -2.54 -9.03 3.19
N LEU A 172 -2.97 -8.20 2.23
CA LEU A 172 -3.73 -6.97 2.50
C LEU A 172 -5.05 -7.25 3.24
N LEU A 173 -5.81 -8.25 2.80
CA LEU A 173 -7.05 -8.63 3.48
C LEU A 173 -6.80 -9.31 4.83
N GLY A 174 -5.69 -10.01 5.01
CA GLY A 174 -5.26 -10.54 6.30
C GLY A 174 -5.10 -9.41 7.33
N VAL A 175 -4.37 -8.36 6.94
CA VAL A 175 -4.19 -7.16 7.76
C VAL A 175 -5.49 -6.39 7.94
N ALA A 176 -6.29 -6.19 6.89
CA ALA A 176 -7.53 -5.42 6.98
C ALA A 176 -8.58 -6.06 7.93
N ARG A 177 -8.49 -7.36 8.21
CA ARG A 177 -9.35 -8.02 9.21
C ARG A 177 -8.94 -7.74 10.65
N THR A 178 -7.67 -7.38 10.90
CA THR A 178 -7.17 -7.10 12.25
C THR A 178 -7.25 -5.62 12.63
N LEU A 179 -7.45 -4.75 11.64
CA LEU A 179 -7.59 -3.31 11.82
C LEU A 179 -9.07 -2.91 11.90
N TRP A 180 -9.38 -1.99 12.82
CA TRP A 180 -10.75 -1.55 13.10
C TRP A 180 -10.95 -0.06 12.79
N LEU A 181 -12.16 0.26 12.33
CA LEU A 181 -12.67 1.60 12.07
C LEU A 181 -13.90 1.82 12.95
N GLY A 182 -13.68 2.25 14.19
CA GLY A 182 -14.72 2.24 15.21
C GLY A 182 -15.17 0.81 15.50
N ASP A 183 -16.43 0.51 15.23
CA ASP A 183 -17.06 -0.78 15.56
C ASP A 183 -17.01 -1.82 14.44
N LEU A 184 -16.38 -1.51 13.31
CA LEU A 184 -16.29 -2.43 12.17
C LEU A 184 -14.83 -2.68 11.76
N PRO A 185 -14.48 -3.90 11.33
CA PRO A 185 -13.16 -4.15 10.77
C PRO A 185 -13.01 -3.41 9.43
N LEU A 186 -11.79 -2.97 9.11
CA LEU A 186 -11.47 -2.30 7.85
C LEU A 186 -11.89 -3.14 6.64
N SER A 187 -11.76 -4.47 6.72
CA SER A 187 -12.19 -5.41 5.68
C SER A 187 -13.67 -5.33 5.33
N ALA A 188 -14.54 -4.83 6.22
CA ALA A 188 -15.97 -4.67 5.93
C ALA A 188 -16.24 -3.50 4.97
N ARG A 189 -15.32 -2.53 4.88
CA ARG A 189 -15.44 -1.36 4.00
C ARG A 189 -14.40 -1.33 2.88
N LEU A 190 -13.50 -2.31 2.81
CA LEU A 190 -12.41 -2.36 1.83
C LEU A 190 -12.67 -3.45 0.79
N LEU A 191 -12.74 -3.06 -0.48
CA LEU A 191 -12.67 -3.99 -1.61
C LEU A 191 -11.23 -4.09 -2.12
N VAL A 192 -10.71 -5.31 -2.15
CA VAL A 192 -9.51 -5.66 -2.92
C VAL A 192 -9.95 -6.69 -3.98
N PRO A 193 -10.05 -6.32 -5.27
CA PRO A 193 -10.58 -7.22 -6.30
C PRO A 193 -9.75 -8.49 -6.46
N GLU A 194 -10.40 -9.61 -6.77
CA GLU A 194 -9.74 -10.90 -6.98
C GLU A 194 -9.15 -11.01 -8.37
N THR A 195 -8.08 -11.81 -8.52
CA THR A 195 -7.70 -12.24 -9.86
C THR A 195 -8.84 -13.05 -10.47
N PHE A 196 -9.15 -12.79 -11.75
CA PHE A 196 -10.15 -13.58 -12.44
C PHE A 196 -9.73 -15.06 -12.46
N LYS A 197 -10.63 -15.92 -11.97
CA LYS A 197 -10.50 -17.37 -12.06
C LYS A 197 -11.75 -17.92 -12.74
N ARG A 198 -11.58 -18.63 -13.86
CA ARG A 198 -12.69 -19.17 -14.66
C ARG A 198 -13.66 -20.01 -13.81
N ASN A 199 -13.16 -20.76 -12.83
CA ASN A 199 -14.01 -21.65 -12.02
C ASN A 199 -14.66 -20.95 -10.80
N SER A 200 -14.36 -19.67 -10.55
CA SER A 200 -14.85 -18.92 -9.38
C SER A 200 -15.44 -17.56 -9.75
N TRP A 201 -15.69 -17.32 -11.04
CA TRP A 201 -16.11 -16.01 -11.55
C TRP A 201 -17.42 -15.51 -10.92
N GLU A 202 -18.37 -16.41 -10.66
CA GLU A 202 -19.64 -16.07 -10.00
C GLU A 202 -19.42 -15.61 -8.56
N GLN A 203 -18.51 -16.26 -7.84
CA GLN A 203 -18.19 -15.93 -6.45
C GLN A 203 -17.43 -14.60 -6.37
N ILE A 204 -16.52 -14.34 -7.32
CA ILE A 204 -15.82 -13.06 -7.48
C ILE A 204 -16.86 -11.96 -7.72
N ARG A 205 -17.78 -12.18 -8.66
CA ARG A 205 -18.87 -11.26 -8.99
C ARG A 205 -19.77 -11.01 -7.79
N LYS A 206 -20.21 -12.05 -7.09
CA LYS A 206 -21.07 -11.93 -5.89
C LYS A 206 -20.42 -11.10 -4.79
N ARG A 207 -19.12 -11.27 -4.53
CA ARG A 207 -18.40 -10.46 -3.53
C ARG A 207 -18.28 -8.99 -3.94
N ARG A 208 -18.01 -8.73 -5.22
CA ARG A 208 -18.02 -7.36 -5.76
C ARG A 208 -19.41 -6.73 -5.66
N ASP A 209 -20.45 -7.47 -6.02
CA ASP A 209 -21.83 -7.01 -5.98
C ASP A 209 -22.28 -6.75 -4.53
N SER A 210 -21.81 -7.56 -3.55
CA SER A 210 -22.03 -7.30 -2.13
C SER A 210 -21.37 -5.99 -1.67
N TRP A 211 -20.16 -5.69 -2.16
CA TRP A 211 -19.51 -4.41 -1.88
C TRP A 211 -20.26 -3.22 -2.49
N LEU A 212 -20.78 -3.38 -3.71
CA LEU A 212 -21.63 -2.38 -4.37
C LEU A 212 -22.93 -2.13 -3.61
N GLN A 213 -23.60 -3.19 -3.14
CA GLN A 213 -24.78 -3.06 -2.29
C GLN A 213 -24.47 -2.29 -1.01
N GLY A 214 -23.28 -2.47 -0.43
CA GLY A 214 -22.85 -1.69 0.72
C GLY A 214 -22.71 -0.18 0.44
N LEU A 215 -22.31 0.21 -0.78
CA LEU A 215 -22.34 1.62 -1.20
C LEU A 215 -23.77 2.18 -1.32
N GLN A 216 -24.75 1.32 -1.53
CA GLN A 216 -26.18 1.65 -1.67
C GLN A 216 -26.94 1.54 -0.35
N ALA A 217 -26.37 0.90 0.66
CA ALA A 217 -27.04 0.57 1.92
C ALA A 217 -27.50 1.81 2.70
N SER A 218 -26.82 2.94 2.54
CA SER A 218 -27.24 4.22 3.12
C SER A 218 -26.85 5.40 2.23
N SER A 219 -27.68 6.44 2.24
CA SER A 219 -27.40 7.66 1.49
C SER A 219 -26.09 8.27 1.98
N GLY A 220 -25.11 8.37 1.08
CA GLY A 220 -23.80 8.92 1.41
C GLY A 220 -22.77 7.89 1.87
N ALA A 221 -23.07 6.59 1.89
CA ALA A 221 -22.08 5.57 2.19
C ALA A 221 -20.86 5.66 1.25
N ARG A 222 -19.67 5.56 1.84
CA ARG A 222 -18.41 5.51 1.09
C ARG A 222 -17.56 4.33 1.54
N HIS A 223 -17.08 3.56 0.58
CA HIS A 223 -16.19 2.42 0.81
C HIS A 223 -14.82 2.65 0.18
N LEU A 224 -13.83 1.92 0.68
CA LEU A 224 -12.48 1.90 0.14
C LEU A 224 -12.37 0.84 -0.97
N LEU A 225 -11.60 1.19 -2.00
CA LEU A 225 -11.18 0.30 -3.08
C LEU A 225 -9.66 0.34 -3.16
N LEU A 226 -9.00 -0.82 -3.04
CA LEU A 226 -7.56 -0.96 -3.26
C LEU A 226 -7.32 -1.91 -4.43
N ALA A 227 -6.80 -1.39 -5.55
CA ALA A 227 -6.63 -2.15 -6.78
C ALA A 227 -5.48 -1.64 -7.65
N GLU A 228 -4.98 -2.50 -8.55
CA GLU A 228 -4.05 -2.08 -9.60
C GLU A 228 -4.80 -1.33 -10.71
N LEU A 229 -4.33 -0.13 -11.05
CA LEU A 229 -4.83 0.68 -12.16
C LEU A 229 -4.43 0.05 -13.50
N LYS A 230 -5.40 -0.14 -14.40
CA LYS A 230 -5.15 -0.60 -15.78
C LYS A 230 -5.12 0.56 -16.76
N THR A 231 -6.13 1.43 -16.70
CA THR A 231 -6.26 2.59 -17.59
C THR A 231 -6.92 3.74 -16.85
N ALA A 232 -6.52 4.96 -17.18
CA ALA A 232 -7.22 6.19 -16.83
C ALA A 232 -7.36 7.03 -18.09
N THR A 233 -8.58 7.32 -18.52
CA THR A 233 -8.88 8.12 -19.71
C THR A 233 -9.70 9.33 -19.33
N ILE A 234 -9.36 10.52 -19.86
CA ILE A 234 -10.22 11.69 -19.73
C ILE A 234 -11.12 11.72 -20.96
N GLU A 235 -12.43 11.65 -20.73
CA GLU A 235 -13.46 11.75 -21.77
C GLU A 235 -14.43 12.87 -21.37
N ALA A 236 -14.44 13.96 -22.13
CA ALA A 236 -15.22 15.16 -21.88
C ALA A 236 -15.03 15.72 -20.45
N HIS A 237 -16.00 15.48 -19.55
CA HIS A 237 -16.04 16.02 -18.18
C HIS A 237 -15.84 14.96 -17.09
N ALA A 238 -15.29 13.80 -17.45
CA ALA A 238 -15.00 12.72 -16.50
C ALA A 238 -13.63 12.09 -16.78
N CYS A 239 -12.96 11.68 -15.70
CA CYS A 239 -11.89 10.69 -15.80
C CYS A 239 -12.51 9.30 -15.57
N TRP A 240 -12.27 8.37 -16.48
CA TRP A 240 -12.72 7.00 -16.38
C TRP A 240 -11.57 6.08 -16.07
N LEU A 241 -11.74 5.30 -15.00
CA LEU A 241 -10.74 4.37 -14.52
C LEU A 241 -11.21 2.94 -14.75
N THR A 242 -10.26 2.08 -15.13
CA THR A 242 -10.44 0.63 -15.16
C THR A 242 -9.37 0.00 -14.29
N MET A 243 -9.76 -0.94 -13.43
CA MET A 243 -8.82 -1.67 -12.58
C MET A 243 -8.45 -3.01 -13.21
N ARG A 244 -7.19 -3.44 -13.11
CA ARG A 244 -6.70 -4.65 -13.81
C ARG A 244 -7.48 -5.91 -13.42
N HIS A 245 -7.84 -6.02 -12.14
CA HIS A 245 -8.51 -7.18 -11.57
C HIS A 245 -10.03 -7.03 -11.49
N MET A 246 -10.57 -6.01 -12.16
CA MET A 246 -11.99 -5.73 -12.23
C MET A 246 -12.31 -4.94 -13.51
N PRO A 247 -11.92 -5.45 -14.70
CA PRO A 247 -12.04 -4.71 -15.96
C PRO A 247 -13.48 -4.44 -16.39
N GLU A 248 -14.42 -5.23 -15.88
CA GLU A 248 -15.84 -5.15 -16.20
C GLU A 248 -16.58 -4.01 -15.49
N MET A 249 -15.94 -3.37 -14.50
CA MET A 249 -16.49 -2.20 -13.82
C MET A 249 -15.62 -0.98 -14.08
N ARG A 250 -16.17 -0.02 -14.83
CA ARG A 250 -15.60 1.32 -14.92
C ARG A 250 -15.87 2.08 -13.62
N LEU A 251 -14.98 3.00 -13.29
CA LEU A 251 -15.13 3.90 -12.16
C LEU A 251 -15.01 5.32 -12.68
N ARG A 252 -15.82 6.23 -12.15
CA ARG A 252 -15.80 7.64 -12.55
C ARG A 252 -15.03 8.46 -11.53
N ALA A 253 -14.12 9.31 -11.97
CA ALA A 253 -13.40 10.27 -11.14
C ALA A 253 -13.49 11.69 -11.74
N ASP A 254 -13.16 12.69 -10.93
CA ASP A 254 -13.05 14.08 -11.39
C ASP A 254 -11.85 14.22 -12.35
N PRO A 255 -11.97 14.87 -13.51
CA PRO A 255 -10.83 15.08 -14.42
C PRO A 255 -9.60 15.75 -13.75
N ARG A 256 -9.78 16.51 -12.68
CA ARG A 256 -8.67 17.14 -11.93
C ARG A 256 -7.83 16.14 -11.12
N SER A 257 -8.35 14.93 -10.91
CA SER A 257 -7.61 13.84 -10.27
C SER A 257 -6.56 13.19 -11.18
N ASP A 258 -6.46 13.66 -12.43
CA ASP A 258 -5.55 13.14 -13.45
C ASP A 258 -4.10 12.97 -13.01
N GLY A 259 -3.62 13.90 -12.18
CA GLY A 259 -2.29 13.82 -11.59
C GLY A 259 -2.06 12.51 -10.83
N VAL A 260 -3.06 12.00 -10.09
CA VAL A 260 -2.98 10.73 -9.35
C VAL A 260 -2.83 9.53 -10.27
N TRP A 261 -3.45 9.60 -11.45
CA TRP A 261 -3.53 8.47 -12.37
C TRP A 261 -2.36 8.41 -13.33
N ARG A 262 -1.91 9.56 -13.81
CA ARG A 262 -0.72 9.71 -14.65
C ARG A 262 0.50 9.70 -13.75
N GLY A 263 1.27 8.63 -13.82
CA GLY A 263 2.51 8.56 -13.05
C GLY A 263 3.52 9.58 -13.52
N PRO A 264 4.70 9.63 -12.88
CA PRO A 264 5.82 10.33 -13.49
C PRO A 264 6.00 9.76 -14.91
N THR A 265 5.90 10.65 -15.91
CA THR A 265 6.04 10.40 -17.35
C THR A 265 7.29 9.59 -17.66
N GLU A 266 7.25 8.78 -18.73
CA GLU A 266 8.33 8.13 -19.50
C GLU A 266 9.55 7.54 -18.76
N GLU A 267 10.21 8.25 -17.84
CA GLU A 267 11.31 7.79 -16.99
C GLU A 267 10.99 6.51 -16.20
N VAL A 268 9.76 6.39 -15.68
CA VAL A 268 9.31 5.25 -14.85
C VAL A 268 9.03 4.00 -15.67
N GLU A 269 8.56 4.17 -16.92
CA GLU A 269 8.33 3.09 -17.88
C GLU A 269 9.62 2.69 -18.61
N ALA A 270 10.48 3.66 -18.94
CA ALA A 270 11.78 3.45 -19.59
C ALA A 270 12.75 2.65 -18.70
N THR A 271 12.70 2.83 -17.38
CA THR A 271 13.55 2.10 -16.42
C THR A 271 12.95 0.78 -15.93
N ALA A 272 11.65 0.54 -16.12
CA ALA A 272 10.98 -0.67 -15.64
C ALA A 272 9.70 -0.99 -16.44
N PRO A 273 9.82 -1.58 -17.64
CA PRO A 273 8.65 -2.12 -18.34
C PRO A 273 8.01 -3.17 -17.44
N ARG A 274 6.74 -2.97 -17.04
CA ARG A 274 5.91 -3.78 -16.10
C ARG A 274 5.81 -3.31 -14.63
N ALA A 275 6.00 -2.03 -14.35
CA ALA A 275 5.66 -1.48 -13.05
C ALA A 275 4.15 -1.63 -12.71
N HIS A 276 3.83 -1.89 -11.44
CA HIS A 276 2.44 -1.91 -10.96
C HIS A 276 2.08 -0.56 -10.36
N ARG A 277 0.91 -0.04 -10.71
CA ARG A 277 0.35 1.16 -10.09
C ARG A 277 -0.83 0.78 -9.22
N VAL A 278 -0.64 0.84 -7.91
CA VAL A 278 -1.65 0.44 -6.94
C VAL A 278 -2.32 1.68 -6.37
N VAL A 279 -3.64 1.71 -6.45
CA VAL A 279 -4.49 2.82 -6.04
C VAL A 279 -5.28 2.39 -4.81
N LEU A 280 -5.33 3.26 -3.79
CA LEU A 280 -6.35 3.24 -2.76
C LEU A 280 -7.30 4.43 -3.01
N ALA A 281 -8.59 4.16 -3.13
CA ALA A 281 -9.60 5.15 -3.46
C ALA A 281 -10.83 5.06 -2.56
N ILE A 282 -11.49 6.19 -2.36
CA ILE A 282 -12.79 6.29 -1.70
C ILE A 282 -13.86 6.35 -2.79
N ALA A 283 -14.67 5.30 -2.85
CA ALA A 283 -15.79 5.17 -3.77
C ALA A 283 -17.12 5.42 -3.06
N SER A 284 -18.08 6.03 -3.76
CA SER A 284 -19.49 6.03 -3.38
C SER A 284 -20.33 5.46 -4.50
N ASP A 285 -21.56 5.09 -4.19
CA ASP A 285 -22.56 4.93 -5.24
C ASP A 285 -22.85 6.29 -5.89
N CYS A 286 -23.33 6.27 -7.12
CA CYS A 286 -23.94 7.44 -7.74
C CYS A 286 -25.21 7.03 -8.51
N ARG A 287 -26.09 8.00 -8.74
CA ARG A 287 -27.37 7.77 -9.44
C ARG A 287 -27.22 7.19 -10.86
N SER A 288 -26.02 7.18 -11.44
CA SER A 288 -25.75 6.67 -12.80
C SER A 288 -25.20 5.23 -12.84
N ALA A 289 -25.41 4.42 -11.81
CA ALA A 289 -25.02 3.00 -11.72
C ALA A 289 -23.51 2.67 -11.80
N VAL A 290 -22.65 3.68 -11.91
CA VAL A 290 -21.19 3.54 -11.92
C VAL A 290 -20.63 4.18 -10.65
N PRO A 291 -19.84 3.47 -9.83
CA PRO A 291 -19.29 4.08 -8.62
C PRO A 291 -18.41 5.31 -8.93
N GLN A 292 -18.54 6.34 -8.09
CA GLN A 292 -17.78 7.57 -8.18
C GLN A 292 -16.63 7.57 -7.18
N ILE A 293 -15.42 7.85 -7.66
CA ILE A 293 -14.22 8.08 -6.85
C ILE A 293 -14.19 9.54 -6.41
N HIS A 294 -14.14 9.75 -5.10
CA HIS A 294 -14.05 11.08 -4.49
C HIS A 294 -12.62 11.45 -4.16
N ARG A 295 -11.80 10.47 -3.77
CA ARG A 295 -10.42 10.68 -3.35
C ARG A 295 -9.62 9.46 -3.69
N ALA A 296 -8.36 9.64 -4.06
CA ALA A 296 -7.46 8.54 -4.30
C ALA A 296 -6.02 8.92 -3.97
N ALA A 297 -5.26 7.90 -3.60
CA ALA A 297 -3.81 7.92 -3.47
C ALA A 297 -3.26 6.71 -4.24
N ALA A 298 -2.04 6.83 -4.76
CA ALA A 298 -1.40 5.78 -5.51
C ALA A 298 0.05 5.57 -5.06
N ILE A 299 0.52 4.33 -5.17
CA ILE A 299 1.94 3.97 -5.06
C ILE A 299 2.38 3.26 -6.35
N CYS A 300 3.65 3.46 -6.72
CA CYS A 300 4.30 2.70 -7.79
C CYS A 300 5.11 1.56 -7.19
N CYS A 301 4.85 0.35 -7.65
CA CYS A 301 5.62 -0.84 -7.33
C CYS A 301 6.41 -1.34 -8.54
N ASP A 302 7.50 -2.04 -8.29
CA ASP A 302 8.20 -2.81 -9.31
C ASP A 302 7.43 -4.09 -9.70
N VAL A 303 8.02 -4.91 -10.57
CA VAL A 303 7.46 -6.20 -11.02
C VAL A 303 7.24 -7.22 -9.88
N ASN A 304 7.87 -6.98 -8.74
CA ASN A 304 7.84 -7.81 -7.54
C ASN A 304 6.90 -7.24 -6.46
N TRP A 305 6.08 -6.25 -6.81
CA TRP A 305 5.14 -5.57 -5.91
C TRP A 305 5.81 -4.82 -4.75
N LEU A 306 7.10 -4.49 -4.89
CA LEU A 306 7.85 -3.69 -3.92
C LEU A 306 7.65 -2.19 -4.23
N PRO A 307 7.27 -1.35 -3.26
CA PRO A 307 7.17 0.08 -3.47
C PRO A 307 8.52 0.70 -3.87
N ARG A 308 8.52 1.62 -4.83
CA ARG A 308 9.74 2.35 -5.21
C ARG A 308 10.03 3.48 -4.21
N PRO A 309 11.30 3.66 -3.78
CA PRO A 309 11.67 4.64 -2.75
C PRO A 309 11.47 6.11 -3.15
N HIS A 310 11.36 6.41 -4.46
CA HIS A 310 11.23 7.78 -4.99
C HIS A 310 9.87 8.12 -5.63
N VAL A 311 8.79 7.40 -5.30
CA VAL A 311 7.43 7.81 -5.74
C VAL A 311 6.48 7.97 -4.55
N LEU A 312 6.98 8.52 -3.44
CA LEU A 312 6.17 9.04 -2.33
C LEU A 312 5.85 10.53 -2.52
N SER A 313 5.68 10.96 -3.78
CA SER A 313 5.06 12.25 -4.07
C SER A 313 3.56 12.07 -3.87
N THR A 314 3.04 12.68 -2.80
CA THR A 314 1.62 12.65 -2.40
C THR A 314 0.74 13.19 -3.53
N GLN A 315 0.32 12.31 -4.43
CA GLN A 315 -0.77 12.59 -5.34
C GLN A 315 -2.05 12.15 -4.64
N GLU A 316 -2.50 12.94 -3.66
CA GLU A 316 -3.82 12.79 -3.05
C GLU A 316 -4.74 13.84 -3.67
N PHE A 317 -5.77 13.40 -4.39
CA PHE A 317 -6.78 14.30 -4.93
C PHE A 317 -7.94 14.45 -3.95
N THR A 318 -8.26 15.68 -3.55
CA THR A 318 -9.53 16.01 -2.88
C THR A 318 -10.30 17.01 -3.75
N PRO A 319 -11.56 16.73 -4.14
CA PRO A 319 -12.35 17.65 -4.92
C PRO A 319 -12.72 18.86 -4.05
N ASP A 320 -12.33 20.04 -4.51
CA ASP A 320 -12.68 21.29 -3.85
C ASP A 320 -14.17 21.59 -4.10
N SER A 321 -14.92 21.92 -3.04
CA SER A 321 -16.39 22.03 -3.09
C SER A 321 -16.93 23.28 -3.82
N THR A 322 -16.04 24.17 -4.29
CA THR A 322 -16.40 25.52 -4.76
C THR A 322 -15.87 25.90 -6.14
N SER A 323 -15.19 25.01 -6.87
CA SER A 323 -14.65 25.35 -8.20
C SER A 323 -15.34 24.59 -9.33
N THR A 324 -16.15 25.31 -10.11
CA THR A 324 -16.58 24.92 -11.46
C THR A 324 -15.32 24.69 -12.32
N PRO A 325 -15.25 23.62 -13.12
CA PRO A 325 -14.07 23.33 -13.92
C PRO A 325 -13.79 24.46 -14.92
N ARG A 326 -12.67 25.18 -14.76
CA ARG A 326 -12.09 25.97 -15.86
C ARG A 326 -11.21 25.05 -16.68
N LEU A 327 -11.66 24.74 -17.88
CA LEU A 327 -10.92 23.98 -18.88
C LEU A 327 -9.62 24.71 -19.25
N PRO A 328 -8.50 24.00 -19.47
CA PRO A 328 -7.38 24.55 -20.20
C PRO A 328 -7.84 24.87 -21.63
N LYS A 329 -7.58 26.10 -22.09
CA LYS A 329 -7.85 26.52 -23.47
C LYS A 329 -7.10 25.59 -24.43
N ASN A 330 -7.85 25.05 -25.41
CA ASN A 330 -7.35 24.20 -26.50
C ASN A 330 -5.98 24.69 -27.02
N ARG A 331 -4.94 23.88 -26.83
CA ARG A 331 -3.78 23.92 -27.72
C ARG A 331 -4.14 23.08 -28.94
N THR A 332 -4.38 23.77 -30.04
CA THR A 332 -4.47 23.21 -31.39
C THR A 332 -3.26 22.32 -31.64
N PHE A 333 -3.48 21.02 -31.75
CA PHE A 333 -2.52 20.11 -32.37
C PHE A 333 -2.52 20.41 -33.86
N THR A 334 -1.41 20.94 -34.38
CA THR A 334 -1.14 21.03 -35.80
C THR A 334 -1.08 19.63 -36.40
N GLN A 335 -2.02 19.32 -37.29
CA GLN A 335 -1.97 18.14 -38.16
C GLN A 335 -0.67 18.18 -38.98
N GLY A 336 0.22 17.21 -38.75
CA GLY A 336 1.31 16.91 -39.66
C GLY A 336 0.75 16.32 -40.95
N ARG A 337 1.04 16.96 -42.08
CA ARG A 337 0.70 16.48 -43.42
C ARG A 337 1.42 15.15 -43.67
N CYS A 338 0.67 14.14 -44.08
CA CYS A 338 1.23 12.98 -44.79
C CYS A 338 1.80 13.47 -46.11
N ALA A 339 3.08 13.19 -46.36
CA ALA A 339 3.69 13.31 -47.66
C ALA A 339 3.50 12.00 -48.40
N ASP A 340 2.84 12.07 -49.56
CA ASP A 340 2.88 11.04 -50.60
C ASP A 340 4.32 10.88 -51.07
N HIS A 341 4.84 9.64 -51.10
CA HIS A 341 5.91 9.26 -52.01
C HIS A 341 5.48 7.97 -52.72
N SER A 342 5.43 8.11 -54.04
CA SER A 342 5.20 7.08 -55.06
C SER A 342 6.25 5.98 -55.06
#